data_AF-A0A076FRJ3-F1
#
_entry.id   AF-A0A076FRJ3-F1
#
_cell.length_a   1.000
_cell.length_b   1.000
_cell.length_c   1.000
_cell.angle_alpha   90.00
_cell.angle_beta   90.00
_cell.angle_gamma   90.00
#
_symmetry.space_group_name_H-M   'P 1'
#
loop_
_entity.id
_entity.type
_entity.pdbx_description
1 polymer ?
#
loop_
_entity_poly.entity_id
_entity_poly.type
_entity_poly.pdbx_seq_one_letter_code
_entity_poly.pdbx_strand_id
1 'polypeptide(L)'
;GQVAGFGVTAGVHRYWCHRSYKAKLPLQWILMICYSVAGQNTIYEWVRDHRVHHKHSETSADPHDANRGFFFSHVGWLMMKKHPDVLKQGVKMDMSDIVNDPLVQFHTRYFLMFKISCCWVIPSVIPVLCWNETWLTSIMSQAVLRYLLSLNITWSVNSFAHLWGFKSYDV
;
A
#
# COMPACT_ATOMS: atom_id res chain seq x y z
N GLY A 1 10.21 7.30 -6.54
CA GLY A 1 10.14 6.29 -5.46
C GLY A 1 9.69 6.90 -4.14
N GLN A 2 10.41 7.90 -3.63
CA GLN A 2 10.19 8.48 -2.30
C GLN A 2 8.76 8.97 -2.04
N VAL A 3 8.13 9.66 -3.01
CA VAL A 3 6.74 10.12 -2.90
C VAL A 3 5.76 8.96 -2.64
N ALA A 4 5.93 7.84 -3.35
CA ALA A 4 5.13 6.63 -3.14
C ALA A 4 5.37 6.04 -1.75
N GLY A 5 6.64 5.92 -1.34
CA GLY A 5 7.02 5.44 0.00
C GLY A 5 6.44 6.30 1.12
N PHE A 6 6.43 7.62 0.96
CA PHE A 6 5.79 8.55 1.90
C PHE A 6 4.27 8.34 1.99
N GLY A 7 3.60 8.20 0.84
CA GLY A 7 2.17 7.89 0.79
C GLY A 7 1.80 6.58 1.47
N VAL A 8 2.63 5.55 1.32
CA VAL A 8 2.44 4.26 2.00
C VAL A 8 2.69 4.40 3.51
N THR A 9 3.85 4.92 3.90
CA THR A 9 4.29 4.90 5.31
C THR A 9 3.60 5.97 6.16
N ALA A 10 3.63 7.23 5.75
CA ALA A 10 3.01 8.32 6.49
C ALA A 10 1.49 8.37 6.28
N GLY A 11 1.02 7.99 5.09
CA GLY A 11 -0.39 7.98 4.72
C GLY A 11 -1.08 6.70 5.16
N VAL A 12 -1.25 5.74 4.23
CA VAL A 12 -2.13 4.58 4.44
C VAL A 12 -1.80 3.82 5.71
N HIS A 13 -0.51 3.63 6.02
CA HIS A 13 -0.05 2.93 7.21
C HIS A 13 -0.28 3.74 8.50
N ARG A 14 0.46 4.82 8.73
CA ARG A 14 0.40 5.54 10.03
C ARG A 14 -0.87 6.37 10.24
N TYR A 15 -1.39 6.99 9.18
CA TYR A 15 -2.56 7.85 9.29
C TYR A 15 -3.86 7.05 9.26
N TRP A 16 -4.13 6.28 8.21
CA TRP A 16 -5.42 5.61 8.05
C TRP A 16 -5.50 4.28 8.82
N CYS A 17 -4.44 3.47 8.87
CA CYS A 17 -4.51 2.21 9.64
C CYS A 17 -4.43 2.43 11.14
N HIS A 18 -3.39 3.15 11.59
CA HIS A 18 -3.07 3.23 13.03
C HIS A 18 -3.55 4.50 13.72
N ARG A 19 -4.05 5.50 12.97
CA ARG A 19 -4.50 6.78 13.53
C ARG A 19 -3.46 7.42 14.46
N SER A 20 -2.17 7.25 14.14
CA SER A 20 -1.05 7.67 15.00
C SER A 20 -0.92 9.19 15.11
N TYR A 21 -1.63 9.95 14.28
CA TYR A 21 -1.67 11.41 14.30
C TYR A 21 -2.96 11.94 13.65
N LYS A 22 -3.23 13.23 13.86
CA LYS A 22 -4.33 13.96 13.22
C LYS A 22 -3.79 14.82 12.08
N ALA A 23 -4.47 14.80 10.93
CA ALA A 23 -4.13 15.60 9.76
C ALA A 23 -5.29 16.51 9.39
N LYS A 24 -5.00 17.77 9.03
CA LYS A 24 -5.99 18.65 8.40
C LYS A 24 -6.16 18.28 6.93
N LEU A 25 -7.28 18.69 6.33
CA LEU A 25 -7.67 18.35 4.97
C LEU A 25 -6.55 18.51 3.92
N PRO A 26 -5.72 19.59 3.91
CA PRO A 26 -4.64 19.72 2.93
C PRO A 26 -3.63 18.56 2.98
N LEU A 27 -3.22 18.15 4.18
CA LEU A 27 -2.29 17.03 4.34
C LEU A 27 -2.96 15.71 3.94
N GLN A 28 -4.24 15.51 4.25
CA GLN A 28 -4.97 14.31 3.85
C GLN A 28 -4.98 14.13 2.32
N TRP A 29 -5.21 15.21 1.57
CA TRP A 29 -5.11 15.20 0.10
C TRP A 29 -3.71 14.86 -0.39
N ILE A 30 -2.68 15.48 0.20
CA ILE A 30 -1.27 15.17 -0.13
C ILE A 30 -0.99 13.68 0.08
N LEU A 31 -1.37 13.13 1.24
CA LEU A 31 -1.16 11.72 1.55
C LEU A 31 -1.89 10.79 0.56
N MET A 32 -3.13 11.12 0.19
CA MET A 32 -3.93 10.34 -0.75
C MET A 32 -3.31 10.33 -2.16
N ILE A 33 -2.84 11.49 -2.63
CA ILE A 33 -2.16 11.62 -3.93
C ILE A 33 -0.83 10.88 -3.91
N CYS A 34 -0.01 11.06 -2.87
CA CYS A 34 1.25 10.35 -2.70
C CYS A 34 1.04 8.83 -2.66
N TYR A 35 0.00 8.35 -1.98
CA TYR A 35 -0.36 6.93 -1.96
C TYR A 35 -0.77 6.43 -3.34
N SER A 36 -1.50 7.24 -4.11
CA SER A 36 -1.89 6.89 -5.49
C SER A 36 -0.69 6.71 -6.42
N VAL A 37 0.44 7.39 -6.17
CA VAL A 37 1.72 7.18 -6.89
C VAL A 37 2.33 5.80 -6.58
N ALA A 38 2.02 5.20 -5.43
CA ALA A 38 2.46 3.85 -5.07
C ALA A 38 1.75 2.76 -5.86
N GLY A 39 0.57 3.05 -6.42
CA GLY A 39 -0.16 2.13 -7.30
C GLY A 39 -0.64 0.85 -6.63
N GLN A 40 -0.78 0.83 -5.30
CA GLN A 40 -1.28 -0.33 -4.55
C GLN A 40 -2.82 -0.43 -4.65
N ASN A 41 -3.47 -1.14 -3.72
CA ASN A 41 -4.93 -1.31 -3.67
C ASN A 41 -5.64 -0.02 -3.23
N THR A 42 -6.96 -0.05 -3.12
CA THR A 42 -7.70 1.07 -2.53
C THR A 42 -7.27 1.30 -1.08
N ILE A 43 -7.43 2.53 -0.56
CA ILE A 43 -7.15 2.83 0.86
C ILE A 43 -7.96 1.90 1.76
N TYR A 44 -9.23 1.66 1.44
CA TYR A 44 -10.10 0.76 2.19
C TYR A 44 -9.55 -0.66 2.30
N GLU A 45 -9.18 -1.27 1.17
CA GLU A 45 -8.67 -2.65 1.15
C GLU A 45 -7.35 -2.77 1.87
N TRP A 46 -6.44 -1.82 1.65
CA TRP A 46 -5.13 -1.80 2.31
C TRP A 46 -5.30 -1.69 3.83
N VAL A 47 -6.15 -0.76 4.30
CA VAL A 47 -6.39 -0.57 5.73
C VAL A 47 -7.03 -1.79 6.36
N ARG A 48 -8.02 -2.40 5.70
CA ARG A 48 -8.65 -3.62 6.21
C ARG A 48 -7.63 -4.74 6.34
N ASP A 49 -6.88 -5.03 5.28
CA ASP A 49 -5.93 -6.14 5.26
C ASP A 49 -4.80 -5.90 6.29
N HIS A 50 -4.31 -4.67 6.43
CA HIS A 50 -3.29 -4.31 7.42
C HIS A 50 -3.79 -4.43 8.86
N ARG A 51 -5.03 -4.01 9.15
CA ARG A 51 -5.64 -4.19 10.49
C ARG A 51 -5.80 -5.68 10.83
N VAL A 52 -6.21 -6.50 9.86
CA VAL A 52 -6.30 -7.96 10.04
C VAL A 52 -4.91 -8.55 10.31
N HIS A 53 -3.90 -8.16 9.53
CA HIS A 53 -2.52 -8.59 9.72
C HIS A 53 -2.02 -8.29 11.14
N HIS A 54 -2.17 -7.06 11.64
CA HIS A 54 -1.74 -6.74 13.01
C HIS A 54 -2.48 -7.53 14.10
N LYS A 55 -3.77 -7.79 13.91
CA LYS A 55 -4.59 -8.49 14.91
C LYS A 55 -4.37 -10.01 14.91
N HIS A 56 -3.99 -10.56 13.77
CA HIS A 56 -3.92 -12.00 13.54
C HIS A 56 -2.58 -12.44 12.93
N SER A 57 -1.52 -11.69 13.20
CA SER A 57 -0.18 -11.92 12.65
C SER A 57 0.26 -13.36 12.87
N GLU A 58 0.89 -13.95 11.87
CA GLU A 58 1.40 -15.33 11.92
C GLU A 58 0.31 -16.40 12.17
N THR A 59 -0.90 -16.17 11.66
CA THR A 59 -1.99 -17.16 11.67
C THR A 59 -2.62 -17.29 10.28
N SER A 60 -3.51 -18.27 10.09
CA SER A 60 -4.28 -18.43 8.84
C SER A 60 -5.19 -17.25 8.49
N ALA A 61 -5.42 -16.33 9.43
CA ALA A 61 -6.16 -15.10 9.22
C ALA A 61 -5.27 -13.92 8.79
N ASP A 62 -3.95 -14.05 8.83
CA ASP A 62 -3.02 -13.05 8.29
C ASP A 62 -3.00 -13.10 6.75
N PRO A 63 -3.30 -11.98 6.04
CA PRO A 63 -3.24 -11.94 4.58
C PRO A 63 -1.90 -12.37 3.99
N HIS A 64 -0.80 -12.13 4.70
CA HIS A 64 0.57 -12.40 4.25
C HIS A 64 1.38 -13.15 5.31
N ASP A 65 0.72 -14.11 5.97
CA ASP A 65 1.26 -15.06 6.96
C ASP A 65 2.71 -15.53 6.65
N ALA A 66 3.68 -15.09 7.46
CA ALA A 66 5.09 -15.39 7.21
C ALA A 66 5.44 -16.85 7.52
N ASN A 67 4.63 -17.57 8.30
CA ASN A 67 4.78 -19.03 8.51
C ASN A 67 4.62 -19.84 7.21
N ARG A 68 3.97 -19.29 6.19
CA ARG A 68 3.86 -19.91 4.85
C ARG A 68 5.10 -19.71 3.99
N GLY A 69 6.14 -19.10 4.54
CA GLY A 69 7.46 -18.93 3.94
C GLY A 69 7.62 -17.64 3.15
N PHE A 70 8.88 -17.30 2.89
CA PHE A 70 9.29 -16.02 2.28
C PHE A 70 8.53 -15.66 1.00
N PHE A 71 8.42 -16.61 0.07
CA PHE A 71 7.77 -16.32 -1.22
C PHE A 71 6.30 -15.93 -1.03
N PHE A 72 5.59 -16.63 -0.14
CA PHE A 72 4.18 -16.36 0.13
C PHE A 72 4.01 -14.96 0.75
N SER A 73 4.73 -14.64 1.82
CA SER A 73 4.61 -13.35 2.51
C SER A 73 5.15 -12.17 1.70
N HIS A 74 6.08 -12.40 0.78
CA HIS A 74 6.61 -11.35 -0.10
C HIS A 74 5.63 -11.01 -1.23
N VAL A 75 5.22 -11.98 -2.06
CA VAL A 75 4.38 -11.69 -3.24
C VAL A 75 3.34 -12.78 -3.54
N GLY A 76 3.57 -14.02 -3.10
CA GLY A 76 2.72 -15.16 -3.42
C GLY A 76 1.27 -14.99 -2.93
N TRP A 77 1.06 -14.28 -1.82
CA TRP A 77 -0.29 -13.97 -1.31
C TRP A 77 -1.15 -13.15 -2.29
N LEU A 78 -0.54 -12.34 -3.16
CA LEU A 78 -1.24 -11.58 -4.20
C LEU A 78 -1.57 -12.41 -5.45
N MET A 79 -0.94 -13.58 -5.58
CA MET A 79 -1.10 -14.46 -6.75
C MET A 79 -2.18 -15.52 -6.56
N MET A 80 -2.90 -15.50 -5.43
CA MET A 80 -3.91 -16.47 -5.11
C MET A 80 -5.10 -15.84 -4.36
N LYS A 81 -6.17 -16.61 -4.19
CA LYS A 81 -7.30 -16.19 -3.36
C LYS A 81 -6.88 -16.17 -1.89
N LYS A 82 -7.40 -15.19 -1.15
CA LYS A 82 -7.23 -15.10 0.30
C LYS A 82 -7.78 -16.34 1.01
N HIS A 83 -7.13 -16.73 2.10
CA HIS A 83 -7.62 -17.80 2.96
C HIS A 83 -9.00 -17.42 3.55
N PRO A 84 -9.95 -18.35 3.72
CA PRO A 84 -11.28 -18.04 4.26
C PRO A 84 -11.26 -17.30 5.61
N ASP A 85 -10.28 -17.60 6.46
CA ASP A 85 -10.15 -16.93 7.76
C ASP A 85 -9.80 -15.43 7.63
N VAL A 86 -9.00 -15.04 6.63
CA VAL A 86 -8.71 -13.64 6.33
C VAL A 86 -10.01 -12.89 6.03
N LEU A 87 -10.90 -13.51 5.24
CA LEU A 87 -12.20 -12.91 4.89
C LEU A 87 -13.11 -12.84 6.12
N LYS A 88 -13.19 -13.93 6.89
CA LYS A 88 -14.02 -14.02 8.10
C LYS A 88 -13.62 -13.01 9.17
N GLN A 89 -12.32 -12.81 9.40
CA GLN A 89 -11.84 -11.82 10.36
C GLN A 89 -11.89 -10.40 9.78
N GLY A 90 -11.67 -10.23 8.48
CA GLY A 90 -11.78 -8.94 7.80
C GLY A 90 -13.16 -8.29 7.93
N VAL A 91 -14.25 -9.07 7.90
CA VAL A 91 -15.62 -8.55 8.12
C VAL A 91 -15.85 -8.07 9.56
N LYS A 92 -15.11 -8.61 10.54
CA LYS A 92 -15.21 -8.21 11.94
C LYS A 92 -14.36 -7.00 12.29
N MET A 93 -13.60 -6.47 11.34
CA MET A 93 -12.80 -5.29 11.58
C MET A 93 -13.67 -4.05 11.58
N ASP A 94 -13.53 -3.24 12.63
CA ASP A 94 -14.11 -1.90 12.61
C ASP A 94 -13.41 -1.09 11.52
N MET A 95 -14.22 -0.67 10.55
CA MET A 95 -13.83 0.15 9.40
C MET A 95 -14.71 1.40 9.34
N SER A 96 -15.50 1.69 10.37
CA SER A 96 -16.44 2.82 10.40
C SER A 96 -15.73 4.15 10.15
N ASP A 97 -14.52 4.31 10.67
CA ASP A 97 -13.67 5.48 10.48
C ASP A 97 -13.16 5.67 9.04
N ILE A 98 -13.10 4.60 8.25
CA ILE A 98 -12.69 4.61 6.83
C ILE A 98 -13.93 4.73 5.92
N VAL A 99 -15.02 4.05 6.28
CA VAL A 99 -16.29 4.11 5.55
C VAL A 99 -16.89 5.51 5.62
N ASN A 100 -16.80 6.16 6.79
CA ASN A 100 -17.33 7.51 7.00
C ASN A 100 -16.36 8.64 6.59
N ASP A 101 -15.14 8.32 6.15
CA ASP A 101 -14.19 9.34 5.68
C ASP A 101 -14.53 9.74 4.23
N PRO A 102 -15.03 10.97 3.99
CA PRO A 102 -15.48 11.39 2.67
C PRO A 102 -14.34 11.44 1.64
N LEU A 103 -13.10 11.70 2.07
CA LEU A 103 -11.95 11.70 1.18
C LEU A 103 -11.60 10.28 0.74
N VAL A 104 -11.69 9.30 1.64
CA VAL A 104 -11.47 7.89 1.29
C VAL A 104 -12.58 7.37 0.36
N GLN A 105 -13.83 7.76 0.60
CA GLN A 105 -14.94 7.41 -0.30
C GLN A 105 -14.73 8.03 -1.69
N PHE A 106 -14.30 9.29 -1.74
CA PHE A 106 -13.93 9.96 -2.98
C PHE A 106 -12.80 9.24 -3.71
N HIS A 107 -11.70 8.90 -3.00
CA HIS A 107 -10.58 8.14 -3.57
C HIS A 107 -11.02 6.80 -4.12
N THR A 108 -11.81 6.03 -3.36
CA THR A 108 -12.33 4.72 -3.76
C THR A 108 -13.18 4.82 -5.02
N ARG A 109 -14.07 5.82 -5.11
CA ARG A 109 -14.91 6.04 -6.29
C ARG A 109 -14.10 6.34 -7.56
N TYR A 110 -13.02 7.11 -7.44
CA TYR A 110 -12.15 7.50 -8.56
C TYR A 110 -10.83 6.74 -8.59
N PHE A 111 -10.76 5.59 -7.94
CA PHE A 111 -9.51 4.89 -7.66
C PHE A 111 -8.70 4.61 -8.93
N LEU A 112 -9.35 4.09 -9.97
CA LEU A 112 -8.68 3.77 -11.22
C LEU A 112 -8.13 5.03 -11.91
N MET A 113 -8.86 6.15 -11.84
CA MET A 113 -8.40 7.43 -12.37
C MET A 113 -7.14 7.89 -11.64
N PHE A 114 -7.15 7.92 -10.30
CA PHE A 114 -5.98 8.29 -9.50
C PHE A 114 -4.80 7.34 -9.71
N LYS A 115 -5.06 6.02 -9.74
CA LYS A 115 -4.02 5.02 -9.96
C LYS A 115 -3.36 5.19 -11.33
N ILE A 116 -4.17 5.30 -12.40
CA ILE A 116 -3.63 5.45 -13.76
C ILE A 116 -2.85 6.75 -13.91
N SER A 117 -3.46 7.86 -13.49
CA SER A 117 -2.85 9.19 -13.63
C SER A 117 -1.59 9.32 -12.78
N CYS A 118 -1.65 9.03 -11.48
CA CYS A 118 -0.55 9.28 -10.54
C CYS A 118 0.56 8.22 -10.60
N CYS A 119 0.25 6.95 -10.87
CA CYS A 119 1.26 5.89 -10.87
C CYS A 119 1.97 5.76 -12.23
N TRP A 120 1.25 5.93 -13.34
CA TRP A 120 1.78 5.62 -14.67
C TRP A 120 1.89 6.86 -15.57
N VAL A 121 0.79 7.58 -15.80
CA VAL A 121 0.77 8.66 -16.80
C VAL A 121 1.66 9.83 -16.40
N ILE A 122 1.42 10.45 -15.25
CA ILE A 122 2.17 11.63 -14.81
C ILE A 122 3.66 11.32 -14.66
N PRO A 123 4.08 10.23 -13.98
CA PRO A 123 5.50 9.90 -13.87
C PRO A 123 6.18 9.62 -15.21
N SER A 124 5.49 9.03 -16.20
CA SER A 124 6.08 8.76 -17.51
C SER A 124 6.11 9.98 -18.45
N VAL A 125 5.21 10.96 -18.26
CA VAL A 125 5.16 12.15 -19.12
C VAL A 125 6.14 13.23 -18.66
N ILE A 126 6.30 13.42 -17.34
CA ILE A 126 7.16 14.48 -16.78
C ILE A 126 8.59 14.45 -17.36
N PRO A 127 9.30 13.30 -17.42
CA PRO A 127 10.67 13.28 -17.93
C PRO A 127 10.80 13.72 -19.38
N VAL A 128 9.82 13.35 -20.20
CA VAL A 128 9.77 13.72 -21.62
C VAL A 128 9.55 15.22 -21.77
N LEU A 129 8.63 15.81 -21.00
CA LEU A 129 8.29 17.22 -21.13
C LEU A 129 9.30 18.17 -20.45
N CYS A 130 9.85 17.77 -19.30
CA CYS A 130 10.63 18.68 -18.46
C CYS A 130 12.13 18.66 -18.76
N TRP A 131 12.67 17.55 -19.28
CA TRP A 131 14.10 17.45 -19.62
C TRP A 131 14.37 16.62 -20.88
N ASN A 132 13.36 16.49 -21.75
CA ASN A 132 13.48 15.90 -23.10
C ASN A 132 14.03 14.47 -23.11
N GLU A 133 13.64 13.66 -22.12
CA GLU A 133 13.96 12.23 -22.09
C GLU A 133 13.18 11.47 -23.18
N THR A 134 13.72 10.36 -23.66
CA THR A 134 13.02 9.48 -24.60
C THR A 134 11.83 8.79 -23.92
N TRP A 135 10.75 8.54 -24.69
CA TRP A 135 9.57 7.82 -24.18
C TRP A 135 9.93 6.45 -23.60
N LEU A 136 10.81 5.69 -24.27
CA LEU A 136 11.21 4.37 -23.83
C LEU A 136 11.91 4.43 -22.46
N THR A 137 12.94 5.28 -22.31
CA THR A 137 13.65 5.43 -21.03
C THR A 137 12.73 5.93 -19.92
N SER A 138 11.84 6.89 -20.22
CA SER A 138 10.89 7.41 -19.25
C SER A 138 9.91 6.33 -18.76
N ILE A 139 9.31 5.56 -19.67
CA ILE A 139 8.37 4.49 -19.31
C ILE A 139 9.09 3.36 -18.55
N MET A 140 10.23 2.89 -19.04
CA MET A 140 10.98 1.82 -18.40
C MET A 140 11.45 2.21 -16.99
N SER A 141 11.94 3.43 -16.81
CA SER A 141 12.40 3.89 -15.50
C SER A 141 11.24 4.21 -14.54
N GLN A 142 10.21 4.95 -15.00
CA GLN A 142 9.16 5.50 -14.11
C GLN A 142 7.93 4.62 -13.96
N ALA A 143 7.51 3.88 -14.99
CA ALA A 143 6.34 3.02 -14.90
C ALA A 143 6.71 1.59 -14.50
N VAL A 144 7.85 1.08 -14.97
CA VAL A 144 8.27 -0.32 -14.71
C VAL A 144 9.21 -0.38 -13.51
N LEU A 145 10.44 0.11 -13.63
CA LEU A 145 11.48 -0.06 -12.60
C LEU A 145 11.09 0.58 -11.26
N ARG A 146 10.66 1.85 -11.28
CA ARG A 146 10.21 2.56 -10.06
C ARG A 146 9.09 1.81 -9.35
N TYR A 147 8.10 1.31 -10.09
CA TYR A 147 6.93 0.63 -9.53
C TYR A 147 7.33 -0.73 -8.93
N LEU A 148 8.11 -1.53 -9.66
CA LEU A 148 8.64 -2.81 -9.17
C LEU A 148 9.48 -2.63 -7.90
N LEU A 149 10.40 -1.68 -7.88
CA LEU A 149 11.21 -1.40 -6.70
C LEU A 149 10.34 -0.96 -5.52
N SER A 150 9.37 -0.07 -5.76
CA SER A 150 8.46 0.41 -4.70
C SER A 150 7.62 -0.72 -4.10
N LEU A 151 7.16 -1.67 -4.91
CA LEU A 151 6.41 -2.84 -4.45
C LEU A 151 7.31 -3.76 -3.61
N ASN A 152 8.47 -4.15 -4.14
CA ASN A 152 9.39 -5.06 -3.43
C ASN A 152 9.90 -4.47 -2.10
N ILE A 153 10.10 -3.15 -2.03
CA ILE A 153 10.43 -2.46 -0.77
C ILE A 153 9.25 -2.49 0.22
N THR A 154 8.01 -2.42 -0.25
CA THR A 154 6.85 -2.56 0.65
C THR A 154 6.72 -3.99 1.14
N TRP A 155 6.80 -4.95 0.21
CA TRP A 155 6.67 -6.38 0.47
C TRP A 155 7.81 -6.96 1.30
N SER A 156 8.98 -6.33 1.31
CA SER A 156 10.07 -6.75 2.20
C SER A 156 9.72 -6.54 3.67
N VAL A 157 8.81 -5.60 4.00
CA VAL A 157 8.30 -5.45 5.36
C VAL A 157 7.45 -6.66 5.76
N ASN A 158 6.69 -7.25 4.84
CA ASN A 158 5.89 -8.45 5.13
C ASN A 158 6.75 -9.72 5.22
N SER A 159 7.87 -9.78 4.50
CA SER A 159 8.70 -10.99 4.42
C SER A 159 9.99 -10.89 5.24
N PHE A 160 10.91 -10.00 4.86
CA PHE A 160 12.22 -9.89 5.50
C PHE A 160 12.08 -9.52 6.98
N ALA A 161 11.23 -8.54 7.31
CA ALA A 161 11.12 -8.06 8.68
C ALA A 161 10.43 -9.06 9.64
N HIS A 162 9.67 -10.03 9.11
CA HIS A 162 9.05 -11.10 9.90
C HIS A 162 9.97 -12.32 10.07
N LEU A 163 10.85 -12.59 9.10
CA LEU A 163 11.70 -13.79 9.08
C LEU A 163 13.11 -13.54 9.64
N TRP A 164 13.65 -12.34 9.47
CA TRP A 164 15.01 -12.00 9.89
C TRP A 164 15.05 -10.68 10.66
N GLY A 165 15.61 -10.74 11.86
CA GLY A 165 15.76 -9.58 12.74
C GLY A 165 15.79 -9.98 14.21
N PHE A 166 16.13 -9.03 15.07
CA PHE A 166 16.05 -9.22 16.52
C PHE A 166 14.66 -8.85 17.03
N LYS A 167 14.09 -9.66 17.92
CA LYS A 167 12.86 -9.34 18.65
C LYS A 167 13.21 -8.83 20.04
N SER A 168 13.64 -7.58 20.12
CA SER A 168 14.07 -6.95 21.37
C SER A 168 12.90 -6.51 22.26
N TYR A 169 11.71 -6.40 21.68
CA TYR A 169 10.46 -6.07 22.36
C TYR A 169 9.37 -6.99 21.81
N ASP A 170 8.56 -7.57 22.69
CA ASP A 170 7.31 -8.24 22.36
C ASP A 170 6.18 -7.46 23.06
N VAL A 171 5.10 -7.17 22.32
CA VAL A 171 3.85 -6.63 22.88
C VAL A 171 2.73 -7.57 22.49
#